data_AF-A0A960P484-F1
#
_entry.id   AF-A0A960P484-F1
#
_cell.length_a   1.000
_cell.length_b   1.000
_cell.length_c   1.000
_cell.angle_alpha   90.00
_cell.angle_beta   90.00
_cell.angle_gamma   90.00
#
_symmetry.space_group_name_H-M   'P 1'
#
loop_
_entity.id
_entity.type
_entity.pdbx_description
1 polymer ?
#
loop_
_entity_poly.entity_id
_entity_poly.type
_entity_poly.pdbx_seq_one_letter_code
_entity_poly.pdbx_strand_id
1 'polypeptide(L)'
;MSTDRTIAFVDLAGFTALTETHGDLAAVDLIDMFTGIATTAIEGTGTELVKTIGDAVMLAAATPDSAIIAVQRLFEAAYDLGGFPEPRAGLHHGSVVARGDDFFGATVNLAARVASRAGSGQALVTNSMLSAAHDADIDTVSLGLHQLRNILEPVELWALELCPTHIDLSVDPVCRMRLACQAAIGRVRHHGVEYRFCSLPCTAAFAADPDRYLDRGAS
;
A
#
# COMPACT_ATOMS: atom_id res chain seq x y z
N MET A 1 -23.02 14.18 -12.88
CA MET A 1 -23.86 12.96 -12.93
C MET A 1 -23.26 11.97 -11.94
N SER A 2 -24.07 11.24 -11.16
CA SER A 2 -23.54 10.19 -10.29
C SER A 2 -23.26 8.95 -11.13
N THR A 3 -22.10 8.34 -10.94
CA THR A 3 -21.69 7.11 -11.60
C THR A 3 -20.85 6.30 -10.64
N ASP A 4 -20.88 4.98 -10.75
CA ASP A 4 -20.02 4.14 -9.91
C ASP A 4 -18.64 4.03 -10.55
N ARG A 5 -17.60 4.18 -9.72
CA ARG A 5 -16.20 4.10 -10.10
C ARG A 5 -15.40 3.46 -8.98
N THR A 6 -14.32 2.80 -9.37
CA THR A 6 -13.26 2.43 -8.45
C THR A 6 -12.26 3.57 -8.38
N ILE A 7 -12.03 4.08 -7.18
CA ILE A 7 -11.02 5.10 -6.92
C ILE A 7 -9.84 4.44 -6.24
N ALA A 8 -8.65 4.65 -6.77
CA ALA A 8 -7.40 4.23 -6.16
C ALA A 8 -6.54 5.45 -5.88
N PHE A 9 -6.02 5.55 -4.66
CA PHE A 9 -4.91 6.44 -4.35
C PHE A 9 -3.66 5.59 -4.20
N VAL A 10 -2.61 5.94 -4.93
CA VAL A 10 -1.30 5.30 -4.84
C VAL A 10 -0.27 6.36 -4.51
N ASP A 11 0.54 6.12 -3.49
CA ASP A 11 1.46 7.09 -2.90
C ASP A 11 2.81 6.42 -2.64
N LEU A 12 3.91 7.18 -2.67
CA LEU A 12 5.24 6.69 -2.38
C LEU A 12 5.50 6.68 -0.87
N ALA A 13 5.76 5.51 -0.29
CA ALA A 13 6.08 5.44 1.12
C ALA A 13 7.42 6.15 1.41
N GLY A 14 7.42 7.10 2.34
CA GLY A 14 8.65 7.76 2.81
C GLY A 14 9.17 8.91 1.94
N PHE A 15 8.40 9.35 0.93
CA PHE A 15 8.78 10.46 0.06
C PHE A 15 9.08 11.77 0.81
N THR A 16 8.35 12.08 1.87
CA THR A 16 8.62 13.27 2.71
C THR A 16 10.04 13.27 3.26
N ALA A 17 10.51 12.12 3.77
CA ALA A 17 11.87 11.98 4.28
C ALA A 17 12.93 12.05 3.16
N LEU A 18 12.59 11.55 1.96
CA LEU A 18 13.46 11.61 0.79
C LEU A 18 13.66 13.05 0.32
N THR A 19 12.58 13.84 0.28
CA THR A 19 12.58 15.26 -0.09
C THR A 19 13.44 16.09 0.87
N GLU A 20 13.28 15.88 2.19
CA GLU A 20 14.08 16.56 3.22
C GLU A 20 15.58 16.24 3.11
N THR A 21 15.93 15.03 2.64
CA THR A 21 17.32 14.55 2.58
C THR A 21 18.02 14.92 1.26
N HIS A 22 17.31 14.86 0.13
CA HIS A 22 17.90 14.97 -1.22
C HIS A 22 17.56 16.27 -1.95
N GLY A 23 16.68 17.11 -1.38
CA GLY A 23 16.29 18.41 -1.92
C GLY A 23 15.23 18.33 -3.02
N ASP A 24 14.61 19.48 -3.31
CA ASP A 24 13.39 19.58 -4.12
C ASP A 24 13.55 19.07 -5.57
N LEU A 25 14.73 19.20 -6.17
CA LEU A 25 14.96 18.76 -7.55
C LEU A 25 14.90 17.24 -7.69
N ALA A 26 15.54 16.51 -6.78
CA ALA A 26 15.49 15.04 -6.77
C ALA A 26 14.08 14.51 -6.47
N ALA A 27 13.31 15.27 -5.67
CA ALA A 27 11.92 14.96 -5.38
C ALA A 27 11.02 15.12 -6.62
N VAL A 28 11.26 16.16 -7.43
CA VAL A 28 10.54 16.36 -8.71
C VAL A 28 10.84 15.23 -9.69
N ASP A 29 12.11 14.87 -9.88
CA ASP A 29 12.49 13.77 -10.79
C ASP A 29 11.83 12.44 -10.38
N LEU A 30 11.70 12.20 -9.07
CA LEU A 30 11.04 11.02 -8.52
C LEU A 30 9.53 11.04 -8.76
N ILE A 31 8.87 12.19 -8.62
CA ILE A 31 7.45 12.36 -8.95
C ILE A 31 7.21 12.14 -10.44
N ASP A 32 8.07 12.67 -11.30
CA ASP A 32 7.95 12.51 -12.75
C ASP A 32 8.12 11.04 -13.15
N MET A 33 9.10 10.34 -12.55
CA MET A 33 9.28 8.91 -12.74
C MET A 33 8.08 8.11 -12.25
N PHE A 34 7.56 8.41 -11.05
CA PHE A 34 6.38 7.76 -10.49
C PHE A 34 5.14 7.95 -11.36
N THR A 35 4.93 9.18 -11.83
CA THR A 35 3.82 9.52 -12.73
C THR A 35 3.96 8.79 -14.07
N GLY A 36 5.19 8.65 -14.58
CA GLY A 36 5.51 7.84 -15.74
C GLY A 36 5.13 6.36 -15.54
N ILE A 37 5.56 5.75 -14.43
CA ILE A 37 5.21 4.37 -14.08
C ILE A 37 3.69 4.20 -14.00
N ALA A 38 3.00 5.12 -13.30
CA ALA A 38 1.56 5.06 -13.17
C ALA A 38 0.85 5.18 -14.54
N THR A 39 1.34 6.06 -15.41
CA THR A 39 0.80 6.24 -16.77
C THR A 39 0.97 4.97 -17.60
N THR A 40 2.15 4.34 -17.58
CA THR A 40 2.38 3.08 -18.29
C THR A 40 1.56 1.92 -17.68
N ALA A 41 1.42 1.86 -16.36
CA ALA A 41 0.70 0.79 -15.68
C ALA A 41 -0.80 0.75 -16.04
N ILE A 42 -1.41 1.92 -16.29
CA ILE A 42 -2.82 2.01 -16.66
C ILE A 42 -3.10 1.70 -18.14
N GLU A 43 -2.08 1.66 -19.01
CA GLU A 43 -2.27 1.44 -20.45
C GLU A 43 -3.00 0.12 -20.74
N GLY A 44 -4.09 0.21 -21.52
CA GLY A 44 -4.91 -0.94 -21.90
C GLY A 44 -5.75 -1.55 -20.77
N THR A 45 -5.72 -1.00 -19.55
CA THR A 45 -6.52 -1.51 -18.41
C THR A 45 -7.94 -0.91 -18.34
N GLY A 46 -8.17 0.22 -19.02
CA GLY A 46 -9.40 1.02 -18.85
C GLY A 46 -9.42 1.89 -17.59
N THR A 47 -8.28 2.01 -16.90
CA THR A 47 -8.07 2.93 -15.78
C THR A 47 -7.53 4.27 -16.31
N GLU A 48 -7.96 5.37 -15.69
CA GLU A 48 -7.50 6.73 -16.01
C GLU A 48 -6.71 7.33 -14.84
N LEU A 49 -5.64 8.05 -15.16
CA LEU A 49 -4.94 8.91 -14.19
C LEU A 49 -5.70 10.23 -14.13
N VAL A 50 -6.38 10.45 -13.01
CA VAL A 50 -7.24 11.64 -12.80
C VAL A 50 -6.37 12.86 -12.54
N LYS A 51 -5.44 12.74 -11.58
CA LYS A 51 -4.52 13.80 -11.18
C LYS A 51 -3.41 13.29 -10.28
N THR A 52 -2.36 14.09 -10.18
CA THR A 52 -1.31 13.98 -9.17
C THR A 52 -1.61 14.89 -7.98
N ILE A 53 -1.24 14.47 -6.78
CA ILE A 53 -1.39 15.22 -5.52
C ILE A 53 -0.07 15.08 -4.75
N GLY A 54 0.91 15.92 -5.08
CA GLY A 54 2.27 15.75 -4.58
C GLY A 54 2.88 14.47 -5.13
N ASP A 55 3.23 13.55 -4.23
CA ASP A 55 3.78 12.22 -4.46
C ASP A 55 2.72 11.14 -4.69
N ALA A 56 1.44 11.46 -4.54
CA ALA A 56 0.34 10.54 -4.78
C ALA A 56 -0.26 10.71 -6.19
N VAL A 57 -0.71 9.61 -6.78
CA VAL A 57 -1.58 9.60 -7.95
C VAL A 57 -2.98 9.16 -7.55
N MET A 58 -3.99 9.81 -8.14
CA MET A 58 -5.38 9.40 -8.08
C MET A 58 -5.75 8.74 -9.39
N LEU A 59 -6.13 7.46 -9.33
CA LEU A 59 -6.60 6.68 -10.47
C LEU A 59 -8.11 6.44 -10.34
N ALA A 60 -8.80 6.38 -11.47
CA ALA A 60 -10.20 5.99 -11.53
C ALA A 60 -10.42 4.91 -12.59
N ALA A 61 -11.23 3.90 -12.28
CA ALA A 61 -11.62 2.86 -13.22
C ALA A 61 -13.12 2.64 -13.19
N ALA A 62 -13.69 2.17 -14.30
CA ALA A 62 -15.11 1.82 -14.36
C ALA A 62 -15.43 0.59 -13.48
N THR A 63 -14.50 -0.37 -13.40
CA THR A 63 -14.67 -1.61 -12.64
C THR A 63 -13.57 -1.80 -11.59
N PRO A 64 -13.82 -2.58 -10.54
CA PRO A 64 -12.79 -2.96 -9.57
C PRO A 64 -11.60 -3.70 -10.19
N ASP A 65 -11.85 -4.61 -11.14
CA ASP A 65 -10.83 -5.45 -11.79
C ASP A 65 -9.77 -4.61 -12.51
N SER A 66 -10.22 -3.62 -13.30
CA SER A 66 -9.32 -2.70 -14.02
C SER A 66 -8.40 -1.94 -13.08
N ALA A 67 -8.91 -1.50 -11.93
CA ALA A 67 -8.10 -0.78 -10.95
C ALA A 67 -7.10 -1.70 -10.25
N ILE A 68 -7.50 -2.94 -9.92
CA ILE A 68 -6.60 -3.94 -9.32
C ILE A 68 -5.44 -4.24 -10.26
N ILE A 69 -5.73 -4.52 -11.54
CA ILE A 69 -4.71 -4.78 -12.57
C ILE A 69 -3.74 -3.59 -12.71
N ALA A 70 -4.27 -2.37 -12.75
CA ALA A 70 -3.44 -1.17 -12.85
C ALA A 70 -2.52 -0.99 -11.63
N VAL A 71 -3.05 -1.18 -10.42
CA VAL A 71 -2.25 -1.08 -9.18
C VAL A 71 -1.21 -2.19 -9.11
N GLN A 72 -1.56 -3.42 -9.49
CA GLN A 72 -0.60 -4.52 -9.56
C GLN A 72 0.57 -4.19 -10.49
N ARG A 73 0.29 -3.77 -11.74
CA ARG A 73 1.33 -3.39 -12.70
C ARG A 73 2.21 -2.24 -12.21
N LEU A 74 1.61 -1.27 -11.52
CA LEU A 74 2.34 -0.15 -10.93
C LEU A 74 3.30 -0.65 -9.84
N PHE A 75 2.85 -1.55 -8.97
CA PHE A 75 3.68 -2.13 -7.92
C PHE A 75 4.83 -2.97 -8.50
N GLU A 76 4.54 -3.80 -9.50
CA GLU A 76 5.54 -4.60 -10.22
C GLU A 76 6.60 -3.71 -10.89
N ALA A 77 6.17 -2.67 -11.62
CA ALA A 77 7.09 -1.75 -12.30
C ALA A 77 7.95 -0.94 -11.31
N ALA A 78 7.37 -0.50 -10.19
CA ALA A 78 8.12 0.19 -9.14
C ALA A 78 9.17 -0.74 -8.50
N TYR A 79 8.84 -2.02 -8.32
CA TYR A 79 9.77 -3.03 -7.81
C TYR A 79 10.93 -3.29 -8.77
N ASP A 80 10.64 -3.47 -10.06
CA ASP A 80 11.63 -3.80 -11.09
C ASP A 80 12.70 -2.71 -11.28
N LEU A 81 12.39 -1.46 -10.93
CA LEU A 81 13.37 -0.36 -10.98
C LEU A 81 14.50 -0.50 -9.95
N GLY A 82 14.27 -1.17 -8.82
CA GLY A 82 15.26 -1.38 -7.77
C GLY A 82 15.70 -0.09 -7.06
N GLY A 83 15.57 -0.04 -5.73
CA GLY A 83 15.92 1.16 -4.95
C GLY A 83 14.95 2.33 -5.12
N PHE A 84 13.84 2.12 -5.82
CA PHE A 84 12.71 3.02 -5.90
C PHE A 84 11.82 2.88 -4.65
N PRO A 85 11.25 3.96 -4.09
CA PRO A 85 10.37 3.85 -2.92
C PRO A 85 9.15 2.98 -3.21
N GLU A 86 8.84 2.06 -2.30
CA GLU A 86 7.70 1.17 -2.51
C GLU A 86 6.38 1.98 -2.47
N PRO A 87 5.51 1.77 -3.46
CA PRO A 87 4.19 2.37 -3.43
C PRO A 87 3.34 1.74 -2.33
N ARG A 88 2.39 2.51 -1.83
CA ARG A 88 1.28 2.05 -1.01
C ARG A 88 -0.02 2.50 -1.67
N ALA A 89 -1.05 1.67 -1.59
CA ALA A 89 -2.31 1.94 -2.28
C ALA A 89 -3.53 1.75 -1.38
N GLY A 90 -4.59 2.48 -1.71
CA GLY A 90 -5.92 2.28 -1.15
C GLY A 90 -6.98 2.36 -2.23
N LEU A 91 -7.81 1.32 -2.33
CA LEU A 91 -8.86 1.24 -3.34
C LEU A 91 -10.24 1.06 -2.69
N HIS A 92 -11.23 1.72 -3.30
CA HIS A 92 -12.63 1.54 -2.94
C HIS A 92 -13.51 1.76 -4.18
N HIS A 93 -14.58 0.96 -4.28
CA HIS A 93 -15.56 1.05 -5.37
C HIS A 93 -16.90 1.54 -4.83
N GLY A 94 -17.46 2.55 -5.49
CA GLY A 94 -18.74 3.12 -5.12
C GLY A 94 -19.12 4.34 -5.95
N SER A 95 -20.20 5.01 -5.56
CA SER A 95 -20.72 6.13 -6.33
C SER A 95 -19.87 7.39 -6.18
N VAL A 96 -19.62 8.07 -7.31
CA VAL A 96 -18.89 9.32 -7.40
C VAL A 96 -19.66 10.35 -8.22
N VAL A 97 -19.41 11.62 -7.94
CA VAL A 97 -19.89 12.74 -8.75
C VAL A 97 -18.77 13.19 -9.67
N ALA A 98 -18.93 12.95 -10.97
CA ALA A 98 -18.01 13.47 -11.99
C ALA A 98 -18.27 14.96 -12.25
N ARG A 99 -17.20 15.77 -12.25
CA ARG A 99 -17.25 17.20 -12.57
C ARG A 99 -16.00 17.60 -13.35
N GLY A 100 -16.16 17.80 -14.65
CA GLY A 100 -15.01 17.95 -15.56
C GLY A 100 -14.19 16.65 -15.56
N ASP A 101 -12.88 16.79 -15.42
CA ASP A 101 -11.94 15.67 -15.40
C ASP A 101 -11.62 15.17 -13.97
N ASP A 102 -12.51 15.44 -13.01
CA ASP A 102 -12.29 15.12 -11.58
C ASP A 102 -13.52 14.43 -10.95
N PHE A 103 -13.28 13.73 -9.84
CA PHE A 103 -14.27 12.97 -9.09
C PHE A 103 -14.37 13.43 -7.64
N PHE A 104 -15.60 13.48 -7.13
CA PHE A 104 -15.89 13.90 -5.77
C PHE A 104 -16.88 12.95 -5.10
N GLY A 105 -16.82 12.88 -3.77
CA GLY A 105 -17.80 12.16 -2.97
C GLY A 105 -17.19 11.34 -1.84
N ALA A 106 -18.05 10.64 -1.10
CA ALA A 106 -17.64 9.77 0.00
C ALA A 106 -16.66 8.67 -0.47
N THR A 107 -16.86 8.14 -1.68
CA THR A 107 -16.00 7.10 -2.28
C THR A 107 -14.56 7.57 -2.43
N VAL A 108 -14.34 8.78 -2.94
CA VAL A 108 -12.99 9.37 -3.10
C VAL A 108 -12.33 9.57 -1.73
N ASN A 109 -13.09 10.13 -0.78
CA ASN A 109 -12.58 10.35 0.57
C ASN A 109 -12.23 9.04 1.26
N LEU A 110 -13.06 8.00 1.11
CA LEU A 110 -12.81 6.69 1.70
C LEU A 110 -11.57 6.03 1.10
N ALA A 111 -11.43 6.00 -0.23
CA ALA A 111 -10.24 5.47 -0.90
C ALA A 111 -8.94 6.14 -0.40
N ALA A 112 -8.94 7.46 -0.25
CA ALA A 112 -7.78 8.20 0.29
C ALA A 112 -7.47 7.80 1.73
N ARG A 113 -8.50 7.53 2.56
CA ARG A 113 -8.30 7.08 3.95
C ARG A 113 -7.82 5.65 4.02
N VAL A 114 -8.30 4.78 3.14
CA VAL A 114 -7.77 3.40 3.00
C VAL A 114 -6.29 3.45 2.62
N ALA A 115 -5.91 4.29 1.65
CA ALA A 115 -4.50 4.44 1.24
C ALA A 115 -3.62 4.93 2.39
N SER A 116 -4.11 5.87 3.20
CA SER A 116 -3.38 6.38 4.36
C SER A 116 -3.13 5.32 5.45
N ARG A 117 -3.88 4.21 5.45
CA ARG A 117 -3.68 3.08 6.37
C ARG A 117 -2.68 2.06 5.81
N ALA A 118 -2.41 2.09 4.51
CA ALA A 118 -1.52 1.16 3.86
C ALA A 118 -0.07 1.38 4.29
N GLY A 119 0.61 0.28 4.58
CA GLY A 119 2.05 0.26 4.73
C GLY A 119 2.79 0.36 3.40
N SER A 120 4.10 0.60 3.48
CA SER A 120 5.04 0.40 2.36
C SER A 120 4.79 -0.96 1.69
N GLY A 121 4.63 -0.97 0.38
CA GLY A 121 4.38 -2.18 -0.41
C GLY A 121 2.99 -2.80 -0.23
N GLN A 122 2.07 -2.16 0.52
CA GLN A 122 0.71 -2.68 0.71
C GLN A 122 -0.31 -1.96 -0.17
N ALA A 123 -1.19 -2.75 -0.78
CA ALA A 123 -2.44 -2.27 -1.35
C ALA A 123 -3.60 -2.70 -0.46
N LEU A 124 -4.29 -1.74 0.13
CA LEU A 124 -5.46 -1.97 0.96
C LEU A 124 -6.76 -1.71 0.19
N VAL A 125 -7.77 -2.50 0.49
CA VAL A 125 -9.10 -2.40 -0.11
C VAL A 125 -10.21 -2.56 0.91
N THR A 126 -11.40 -2.11 0.56
CA THR A 126 -12.63 -2.40 1.29
C THR A 126 -13.37 -3.61 0.71
N ASN A 127 -14.39 -4.12 1.42
CA ASN A 127 -15.20 -5.27 0.99
C ASN A 127 -15.76 -5.17 -0.45
N SER A 128 -16.02 -3.96 -0.96
CA SER A 128 -16.51 -3.74 -2.33
C SER A 128 -15.56 -4.26 -3.42
N MET A 129 -14.31 -4.54 -3.09
CA MET A 129 -13.27 -4.96 -4.03
C MET A 129 -13.06 -6.48 -4.05
N LEU A 130 -13.59 -7.23 -3.08
CA LEU A 130 -13.22 -8.63 -2.85
C LEU A 130 -13.67 -9.57 -3.97
N SER A 131 -14.84 -9.33 -4.57
CA SER A 131 -15.31 -10.14 -5.71
C SER A 131 -14.33 -10.07 -6.87
N ALA A 132 -13.85 -8.88 -7.20
CA ALA A 132 -12.90 -8.69 -8.29
C ALA A 132 -11.50 -9.21 -7.96
N ALA A 133 -11.06 -9.10 -6.71
CA ALA A 133 -9.80 -9.72 -6.29
C ALA A 133 -9.86 -11.24 -6.46
N HIS A 134 -10.96 -11.87 -6.03
CA HIS A 134 -11.20 -13.30 -6.23
C HIS A 134 -11.25 -13.68 -7.71
N ASP A 135 -11.98 -12.93 -8.53
CA ASP A 135 -12.12 -13.21 -9.97
C ASP A 135 -10.81 -13.03 -10.74
N ALA A 136 -9.89 -12.21 -10.21
CA ALA A 136 -8.54 -12.00 -10.71
C ALA A 136 -7.50 -12.98 -10.13
N ASP A 137 -7.91 -13.97 -9.32
CA ASP A 137 -7.02 -14.93 -8.63
C ASP A 137 -5.97 -14.24 -7.73
N ILE A 138 -6.37 -13.15 -7.07
CA ILE A 138 -5.55 -12.41 -6.12
C ILE A 138 -6.00 -12.74 -4.70
N ASP A 139 -5.08 -13.31 -3.92
CA ASP A 139 -5.30 -13.60 -2.52
C ASP A 139 -5.53 -12.30 -1.71
N THR A 140 -6.33 -12.42 -0.64
CA THR A 140 -6.65 -11.29 0.23
C THR A 140 -6.55 -11.67 1.70
N VAL A 141 -6.03 -10.73 2.51
CA VAL A 141 -5.88 -10.90 3.96
C VAL A 141 -6.75 -9.88 4.70
N SER A 142 -7.68 -10.36 5.54
CA SER A 142 -8.49 -9.47 6.38
C SER A 142 -7.61 -8.80 7.44
N LEU A 143 -7.76 -7.48 7.56
CA LEU A 143 -7.16 -6.68 8.62
C LEU A 143 -8.19 -6.27 9.68
N GLY A 144 -9.43 -6.76 9.57
CA GLY A 144 -10.54 -6.45 10.47
C GLY A 144 -11.11 -5.04 10.30
N LEU A 145 -11.87 -4.59 11.31
CA LEU A 145 -12.53 -3.29 11.32
C LEU A 145 -11.57 -2.17 11.78
N HIS A 146 -11.53 -1.09 10.99
CA HIS A 146 -10.71 0.09 11.27
C HIS A 146 -11.57 1.35 11.37
N GLN A 147 -11.40 2.12 12.45
CA GLN A 147 -11.97 3.45 12.52
C GLN A 147 -11.15 4.41 11.64
N LEU A 148 -11.75 4.95 10.58
CA LEU A 148 -11.09 5.91 9.70
C LEU A 148 -11.45 7.35 10.10
N ARG A 149 -10.50 8.27 9.96
CA ARG A 149 -10.73 9.69 10.31
C ARG A 149 -11.90 10.23 9.49
N ASN A 150 -12.87 10.83 10.20
CA ASN A 150 -14.08 11.43 9.63
C ASN A 150 -15.01 10.43 8.90
N ILE A 151 -14.88 9.14 9.18
CA ILE A 151 -15.86 8.11 8.82
C ILE A 151 -16.52 7.66 10.12
N LEU A 152 -17.85 7.66 10.17
CA LEU A 152 -18.61 7.34 11.39
C LEU A 152 -18.50 5.86 11.72
N GLU A 153 -18.82 5.01 10.75
CA GLU A 153 -18.81 3.56 10.91
C GLU A 153 -17.39 2.98 10.68
N PRO A 154 -16.95 2.00 11.49
CA PRO A 154 -15.74 1.25 11.22
C PRO A 154 -15.80 0.59 9.84
N VAL A 155 -14.69 0.63 9.11
CA VAL A 155 -14.57 0.06 7.77
C VAL A 155 -13.69 -1.18 7.84
N GLU A 156 -14.17 -2.30 7.29
CA GLU A 156 -13.37 -3.50 7.17
C GLU A 156 -12.34 -3.34 6.04
N LEU A 157 -11.08 -3.60 6.36
CA LEU A 157 -9.96 -3.46 5.43
C LEU A 157 -9.34 -4.82 5.11
N TRP A 158 -8.89 -4.95 3.87
CA TRP A 158 -8.22 -6.14 3.36
C TRP A 158 -6.95 -5.74 2.64
N ALA A 159 -5.89 -6.52 2.78
CA ALA A 159 -4.69 -6.38 1.96
C ALA A 159 -4.82 -7.27 0.72
N LEU A 160 -4.46 -6.75 -0.46
CA LEU A 160 -4.29 -7.55 -1.67
C LEU A 160 -2.89 -8.15 -1.70
N GLU A 161 -2.77 -9.44 -1.99
CA GLU A 161 -1.49 -10.12 -2.21
C GLU A 161 -1.06 -9.94 -3.68
N LEU A 162 -0.65 -8.72 -4.05
CA LEU A 162 -0.34 -8.37 -5.45
C LEU A 162 0.96 -9.01 -5.99
N CYS A 163 1.69 -9.79 -5.19
CA CYS A 163 2.87 -10.51 -5.65
C CYS A 163 3.08 -11.80 -4.80
N PRO A 164 3.37 -12.97 -5.41
CA PRO A 164 3.51 -14.26 -4.70
C PRO A 164 4.60 -14.32 -3.63
N THR A 165 5.47 -13.32 -3.56
CA THR A 165 6.57 -13.21 -2.59
C THR A 165 6.33 -12.15 -1.49
N HIS A 166 5.21 -11.40 -1.51
CA HIS A 166 5.12 -10.11 -0.79
C HIS A 166 4.11 -9.99 0.35
N ILE A 167 3.50 -11.05 0.87
CA ILE A 167 2.96 -10.96 2.24
C ILE A 167 3.65 -11.96 3.14
N ASP A 168 4.46 -11.41 4.03
CA ASP A 168 4.46 -11.85 5.43
C ASP A 168 5.16 -10.76 6.20
N LEU A 169 4.48 -9.62 6.38
CA LEU A 169 5.04 -8.42 7.02
C LEU A 169 5.20 -8.64 8.53
N SER A 170 6.16 -9.49 8.86
CA SER A 170 6.77 -9.50 10.18
C SER A 170 7.55 -8.20 10.38
N VAL A 171 7.39 -7.59 11.55
CA VAL A 171 8.18 -6.45 11.98
C VAL A 171 9.33 -6.99 12.80
N ASP A 172 10.56 -6.79 12.35
CA ASP A 172 11.77 -7.07 13.12
C ASP A 172 11.69 -6.31 14.46
N PRO A 173 11.59 -6.98 15.62
CA PRO A 173 11.37 -6.30 16.90
C PRO A 173 12.53 -5.37 17.30
N VAL A 174 13.74 -5.64 16.81
CA VAL A 174 14.94 -4.90 17.17
C VAL A 174 15.00 -3.57 16.44
N CYS A 175 14.85 -3.62 15.11
CA CYS A 175 15.05 -2.46 14.26
C CYS A 175 13.75 -1.90 13.66
N ARG A 176 12.62 -2.56 13.89
CA ARG A 176 11.28 -2.26 13.33
C ARG A 176 11.21 -2.35 11.81
N MET A 177 12.19 -3.00 11.18
CA MET A 177 12.18 -3.26 9.75
C MET A 177 11.04 -4.22 9.40
N ARG A 178 10.23 -3.88 8.40
CA ARG A 178 9.23 -4.79 7.85
C ARG A 178 9.92 -5.75 6.88
N LEU A 179 9.61 -7.02 7.01
CA LEU A 179 10.25 -8.10 6.26
C LEU A 179 9.18 -8.97 5.67
N ALA A 180 9.32 -9.41 4.42
CA ALA A 180 8.55 -10.54 3.89
C ALA A 180 9.11 -11.88 4.43
N CYS A 181 8.30 -12.94 4.44
CA CYS A 181 8.61 -14.27 5.03
C CYS A 181 9.91 -14.83 4.50
N GLN A 182 10.08 -14.63 3.19
CA GLN A 182 11.13 -15.21 2.39
C GLN A 182 12.43 -14.40 2.48
N ALA A 183 12.37 -13.14 2.94
CA ALA A 183 13.52 -12.24 3.08
C ALA A 183 14.16 -12.25 4.48
N ALA A 184 13.60 -13.01 5.43
CA ALA A 184 14.15 -13.10 6.78
C ALA A 184 15.52 -13.79 6.78
N ILE A 185 16.57 -13.03 7.13
CA ILE A 185 17.96 -13.54 7.23
C ILE A 185 18.12 -14.43 8.47
N GLY A 186 17.34 -14.16 9.53
CA GLY A 186 17.36 -14.96 10.75
C GLY A 186 15.96 -15.13 11.35
N ARG A 187 15.81 -16.20 12.14
CA ARG A 187 14.57 -16.55 12.84
C ARG A 187 14.90 -16.96 14.26
N VAL A 188 14.20 -16.39 15.24
CA VAL A 188 14.37 -16.71 16.66
C VAL A 188 13.00 -17.01 17.25
N ARG A 189 12.88 -18.11 17.98
CA ARG A 189 11.65 -18.46 18.69
C ARG A 189 11.77 -18.07 20.16
N HIS A 190 10.82 -17.29 20.66
CA HIS A 190 10.77 -16.82 22.03
C HIS A 190 9.32 -16.81 22.54
N HIS A 191 9.08 -17.33 23.75
CA HIS A 191 7.73 -17.59 24.30
C HIS A 191 6.77 -18.35 23.36
N GLY A 192 7.31 -19.24 22.52
CA GLY A 192 6.53 -20.00 21.55
C GLY A 192 6.16 -19.24 20.27
N VAL A 193 6.50 -17.95 20.16
CA VAL A 193 6.32 -17.13 18.95
C VAL A 193 7.62 -17.08 18.16
N GLU A 194 7.54 -17.23 16.85
CA GLU A 194 8.69 -17.10 15.94
C GLU A 194 8.80 -15.66 15.42
N TYR A 195 9.93 -15.02 15.70
CA TYR A 195 10.28 -13.68 15.23
C TYR A 195 11.26 -13.77 14.07
N ARG A 196 11.11 -12.85 13.11
CA ARG A 196 11.90 -12.80 11.89
C ARG A 196 12.74 -11.54 11.87
N PHE A 197 13.96 -11.65 11.36
CA PHE A 197 14.96 -10.59 11.46
C PHE A 197 15.55 -10.23 10.11
N CYS A 198 15.84 -8.94 9.95
CA CYS A 198 16.39 -8.36 8.74
C CYS A 198 17.85 -8.75 8.52
N SER A 199 18.55 -9.17 9.59
CA SER A 199 19.99 -9.40 9.58
C SER A 199 20.44 -10.30 10.72
N LEU A 200 21.62 -10.92 10.56
CA LEU A 200 22.25 -11.71 11.62
C LEU A 200 22.57 -10.88 12.89
N PRO A 201 23.00 -9.60 12.80
CA PRO A 201 23.12 -8.75 13.98
C PRO A 201 21.80 -8.48 14.72
N CYS A 202 20.68 -8.23 14.02
CA CYS A 202 19.37 -8.09 14.65
C CYS A 202 18.92 -9.39 15.31
N THR A 203 19.19 -10.52 14.64
CA THR A 203 18.98 -11.87 15.20
C THR A 203 19.76 -12.06 16.51
N ALA A 204 21.04 -11.68 16.52
CA ALA A 204 21.91 -11.80 17.70
C ALA A 204 21.51 -10.83 18.82
N ALA A 205 21.16 -9.59 18.50
CA ALA A 205 20.71 -8.59 19.46
C ALA A 205 19.40 -9.01 20.14
N PHE A 206 18.44 -9.51 19.37
CA PHE A 206 17.20 -10.04 19.94
C PHE A 206 17.45 -11.29 20.78
N ALA A 207 18.29 -12.23 20.32
CA ALA A 207 18.59 -13.45 21.07
C ALA A 207 19.32 -13.17 22.40
N ALA A 208 20.02 -12.04 22.51
CA ALA A 208 20.72 -11.64 23.74
C ALA A 208 19.78 -11.07 24.82
N ASP A 209 18.74 -10.33 24.43
CA ASP A 209 17.78 -9.71 25.36
C ASP A 209 16.42 -9.46 24.66
N PRO A 210 15.57 -10.49 24.50
CA PRO A 210 14.31 -10.38 23.76
C PRO A 210 13.29 -9.41 24.39
N ASP A 211 13.12 -9.47 25.72
CA ASP A 211 12.07 -8.74 26.45
C ASP A 211 12.19 -7.22 26.26
N ARG A 212 13.43 -6.71 26.21
CA ARG A 212 13.76 -5.30 25.93
C ARG A 212 13.09 -4.75 24.67
N TYR A 213 12.92 -5.58 23.65
CA TYR A 213 12.37 -5.17 22.35
C TYR A 213 10.85 -5.41 22.25
N LEU A 214 10.30 -6.26 23.12
CA LEU A 214 8.87 -6.60 23.14
C LEU A 214 8.05 -5.65 24.03
N ASP A 215 8.65 -5.03 25.05
CA ASP A 215 7.96 -4.14 26.00
C ASP A 215 7.59 -2.75 25.44
N ARG A 216 8.12 -2.33 24.28
CA ARG A 216 7.91 -0.96 23.71
C ARG A 216 6.71 -0.82 22.77
N GLY A 217 5.84 -1.83 22.68
CA GLY A 217 4.66 -1.86 21.79
C GLY A 217 3.30 -1.78 22.49
N ALA A 218 3.28 -1.73 23.83
CA ALA A 218 2.04 -1.69 24.62
C ALA A 218 1.81 -0.29 25.23
N SER A 219 1.46 0.68 24.38
CA SER A 219 0.82 1.94 24.79
C SER A 219 0.27 2.69 23.57
#